data_AF-A0A7Y1UHK3-F1
#
_entry.id   AF-A0A7Y1UHK3-F1
#
_cell.length_a   1.000
_cell.length_b   1.000
_cell.length_c   1.000
_cell.angle_alpha   90.00
_cell.angle_beta   90.00
_cell.angle_gamma   90.00
#
_symmetry.space_group_name_H-M   'P 1'
#
loop_
_entity.id
_entity.type
_entity.pdbx_description
1 polymer ?
#
loop_
_entity_poly.entity_id
_entity_poly.type
_entity_poly.pdbx_seq_one_letter_code
_entity_poly.pdbx_strand_id
1 'polypeptide(L)'
;MKRSILYPAIFAGMIAGSFAAEKASEAPAAEAPKESASGVQDIKIKMVTNKGTIEATLYASKAPMTVANFLNLAKRGYYDGIAFHRVIPNFMVQGGDPTETGRGGPGYRFGDEIVAELKHDKPGMFSMANAGPGTNGSQFFITHVPTPWLDGKHTVFGTVTKGQDVVNKIVGKLQQPGWKGDGTGDKIQQIEILDSADALFKAQAAKIKEWNEILDKAKKE
;
A
#
# COMPACT_ATOMS: atom_id res chain seq x y z
N MET A 1 49.49 -54.50 26.86
CA MET A 1 49.32 -53.05 26.70
C MET A 1 48.76 -52.52 28.01
N LYS A 2 49.62 -51.86 28.81
CA LYS A 2 49.42 -51.60 30.26
C LYS A 2 49.30 -50.10 30.53
N ARG A 3 48.26 -49.75 31.29
CA ARG A 3 48.14 -48.76 32.38
C ARG A 3 49.06 -47.52 32.42
N SER A 4 48.40 -46.37 32.36
CA SER A 4 48.38 -45.25 33.33
C SER A 4 49.63 -44.93 34.17
N ILE A 5 49.97 -43.63 34.27
CA ILE A 5 49.92 -42.79 35.50
C ILE A 5 50.82 -41.52 35.38
N LEU A 6 50.26 -40.39 35.87
CA LEU A 6 50.87 -39.23 36.59
C LEU A 6 50.94 -37.84 35.91
N TYR A 7 50.22 -36.90 36.56
CA TYR A 7 50.21 -35.42 36.51
C TYR A 7 51.46 -34.83 37.22
N PRO A 8 51.85 -33.51 37.11
CA PRO A 8 51.02 -32.36 37.54
C PRO A 8 51.28 -30.94 36.93
N ALA A 9 50.46 -29.98 37.41
CA ALA A 9 50.75 -28.56 37.73
C ALA A 9 50.63 -27.42 36.68
N ILE A 10 49.46 -26.74 36.71
CA ILE A 10 49.19 -25.31 36.98
C ILE A 10 50.33 -24.27 36.75
N PHE A 11 50.14 -23.26 35.87
CA PHE A 11 50.02 -21.82 36.24
C PHE A 11 49.67 -20.87 35.08
N ALA A 12 48.74 -19.95 35.38
CA ALA A 12 48.49 -18.58 34.93
C ALA A 12 48.63 -18.12 33.47
N GLY A 13 47.56 -17.43 33.03
CA GLY A 13 47.60 -16.47 31.92
C GLY A 13 46.22 -15.88 31.63
N MET A 14 45.68 -15.08 32.56
CA MET A 14 44.55 -14.18 32.27
C MET A 14 44.95 -13.19 31.18
N ILE A 15 44.31 -13.26 30.01
CA ILE A 15 44.29 -12.14 29.06
C ILE A 15 42.89 -11.50 29.14
N ALA A 16 42.86 -10.35 29.80
CA ALA A 16 41.79 -9.37 29.69
C ALA A 16 42.20 -8.31 28.65
N GLY A 17 41.25 -7.89 27.81
CA GLY A 17 41.44 -6.85 26.78
C GLY A 17 40.62 -7.17 25.54
N SER A 18 39.30 -7.03 25.58
CA SER A 18 38.56 -5.79 25.29
C SER A 18 38.71 -5.35 23.83
N PHE A 19 37.75 -5.73 22.99
CA PHE A 19 37.44 -5.05 21.74
C PHE A 19 35.92 -5.00 21.54
N ALA A 20 35.42 -3.77 21.69
CA ALA A 20 34.22 -3.17 21.10
C ALA A 20 32.95 -4.04 20.98
N ALA A 21 32.04 -3.85 21.95
CA ALA A 21 30.63 -4.03 21.71
C ALA A 21 30.18 -3.00 20.67
N GLU A 22 29.85 -3.47 19.47
CA GLU A 22 29.22 -2.67 18.42
C GLU A 22 27.86 -2.19 18.94
N LYS A 23 27.72 -0.88 19.14
CA LYS A 23 26.45 -0.22 19.44
C LYS A 23 25.49 -0.55 18.29
N ALA A 24 24.58 -1.48 18.54
CA ALA A 24 23.36 -1.62 17.76
C ALA A 24 22.63 -0.27 17.81
N SER A 25 22.63 0.43 16.68
CA SER A 25 21.84 1.62 16.42
C SER A 25 20.37 1.27 16.65
N GLU A 26 19.75 1.86 17.66
CA GLU A 26 18.31 1.84 17.86
C GLU A 26 17.61 2.25 16.56
N ALA A 27 16.78 1.33 16.05
CA ALA A 27 15.80 1.65 15.02
C ALA A 27 14.83 2.71 15.58
N PRO A 28 14.47 3.75 14.83
CA PRO A 28 13.49 4.71 15.31
C PRO A 28 12.16 3.99 15.55
N ALA A 29 11.63 4.22 16.75
CA ALA A 29 10.39 3.68 17.27
C ALA A 29 9.22 3.84 16.29
N ALA A 30 8.37 2.82 16.25
CA ALA A 30 7.08 2.84 15.60
C ALA A 30 6.29 4.10 16.01
N GLU A 31 5.84 4.87 15.03
CA GLU A 31 4.93 6.00 15.22
C GLU A 31 3.63 5.53 15.90
N ALA A 32 3.15 6.37 16.82
CA ALA A 32 2.03 6.13 17.71
C ALA A 32 0.68 5.90 17.00
N PRO A 33 -0.33 5.32 17.67
CA PRO A 33 -1.65 5.09 17.10
C PRO A 33 -2.33 6.42 16.74
N LYS A 34 -2.78 6.54 15.48
CA LYS A 34 -3.48 7.71 14.95
C LYS A 34 -4.82 7.92 15.66
N GLU A 35 -5.01 9.11 16.23
CA GLU A 35 -6.33 9.65 16.60
C GLU A 35 -7.29 9.51 15.41
N SER A 36 -8.46 8.89 15.64
CA SER A 36 -9.58 8.98 14.72
C SER A 36 -9.91 10.46 14.53
N ALA A 37 -9.78 10.99 13.32
CA ALA A 37 -10.14 12.37 13.03
C ALA A 37 -11.64 12.56 13.26
N SER A 38 -12.01 13.09 14.44
CA SER A 38 -13.41 13.29 14.83
C SER A 38 -14.09 14.21 13.81
N GLY A 39 -15.05 13.69 13.05
CA GLY A 39 -15.81 14.44 12.03
C GLY A 39 -15.49 14.12 10.57
N VAL A 40 -14.48 13.29 10.27
CA VAL A 40 -14.24 12.79 8.90
C VAL A 40 -15.17 11.61 8.62
N GLN A 41 -16.03 11.76 7.61
CA GLN A 41 -16.94 10.71 7.13
C GLN A 41 -16.31 9.93 5.99
N ASP A 42 -16.74 8.67 5.82
CA ASP A 42 -16.36 7.84 4.68
C ASP A 42 -16.91 8.42 3.36
N ILE A 43 -16.18 8.19 2.26
CA ILE A 43 -16.41 8.89 0.99
C ILE A 43 -16.70 7.87 -0.10
N LYS A 44 -17.82 8.02 -0.80
CA LYS A 44 -18.14 7.22 -1.97
C LYS A 44 -17.43 7.74 -3.22
N ILE A 45 -17.02 6.80 -4.06
CA ILE A 45 -16.42 7.07 -5.36
C ILE A 45 -17.05 6.19 -6.44
N LYS A 46 -16.86 6.62 -7.68
CA LYS A 46 -17.16 5.85 -8.87
C LYS A 46 -15.91 5.80 -9.76
N MET A 47 -15.32 4.61 -9.90
CA MET A 47 -14.19 4.37 -10.79
C MET A 47 -14.71 3.83 -12.12
N VAL A 48 -14.54 4.61 -13.18
CA VAL A 48 -14.90 4.22 -14.54
C VAL A 48 -13.69 3.55 -15.19
N THR A 49 -13.89 2.37 -15.75
CA THR A 49 -12.87 1.61 -16.48
C THR A 49 -13.41 1.24 -17.86
N ASN A 50 -12.53 0.81 -18.77
CA ASN A 50 -12.96 0.26 -20.07
C ASN A 50 -13.74 -1.07 -19.98
N LYS A 51 -13.86 -1.68 -18.79
CA LYS A 51 -14.69 -2.88 -18.53
C LYS A 51 -16.02 -2.57 -17.84
N GLY A 52 -16.25 -1.32 -17.48
CA GLY A 52 -17.44 -0.88 -16.76
C GLY A 52 -17.09 -0.06 -15.52
N THR A 53 -18.10 0.16 -14.69
CA THR A 53 -18.00 1.01 -13.51
C THR A 53 -17.88 0.18 -12.23
N ILE A 54 -16.99 0.63 -11.33
CA ILE A 54 -16.85 0.12 -9.97
C ILE A 54 -17.26 1.26 -9.02
N GLU A 55 -18.28 1.02 -8.19
CA GLU A 55 -18.64 1.92 -7.08
C GLU A 55 -17.97 1.42 -5.81
N ALA A 56 -17.45 2.33 -4.99
CA ALA A 56 -16.77 1.97 -3.74
C ALA A 56 -17.03 3.00 -2.64
N THR A 57 -16.88 2.56 -1.39
CA THR A 57 -16.81 3.42 -0.20
C THR A 57 -15.39 3.39 0.34
N LEU A 58 -14.78 4.56 0.52
CA LEU A 58 -13.45 4.72 1.11
C LEU A 58 -13.56 5.09 2.58
N TYR A 59 -12.80 4.39 3.43
CA TYR A 59 -12.85 4.47 4.89
C TYR A 59 -12.06 5.65 5.44
N ALA A 60 -12.41 6.88 5.04
CA ALA A 60 -11.71 8.10 5.43
C ALA A 60 -11.71 8.32 6.95
N SER A 61 -12.71 7.80 7.66
CA SER A 61 -12.78 7.84 9.13
C SER A 61 -11.69 7.00 9.82
N LYS A 62 -11.18 5.96 9.15
CA LYS A 62 -10.22 4.98 9.72
C LYS A 62 -8.82 5.07 9.10
N ALA A 63 -8.74 5.40 7.81
CA ALA A 63 -7.50 5.56 7.05
C ALA A 63 -7.44 6.95 6.38
N PRO A 64 -7.50 8.05 7.16
CA PRO A 64 -7.64 9.40 6.62
C PRO A 64 -6.47 9.80 5.71
N MET A 65 -5.23 9.49 6.07
CA MET A 65 -4.07 9.87 5.25
C MET A 65 -4.08 9.14 3.90
N THR A 66 -4.43 7.85 3.92
CA THR A 66 -4.50 6.99 2.73
C THR A 66 -5.62 7.43 1.79
N VAL A 67 -6.81 7.66 2.34
CA VAL A 67 -7.96 8.13 1.54
C VAL A 67 -7.70 9.55 1.01
N ALA A 68 -7.10 10.44 1.80
CA ALA A 68 -6.73 11.78 1.34
C ALA A 68 -5.73 11.73 0.19
N ASN A 69 -4.71 10.87 0.28
CA ASN A 69 -3.75 10.64 -0.80
C ASN A 69 -4.46 10.16 -2.08
N PHE A 70 -5.26 9.09 -1.97
CA PHE A 70 -5.95 8.50 -3.12
C PHE A 70 -6.89 9.51 -3.80
N LEU A 71 -7.70 10.22 -3.02
CA LEU A 71 -8.65 11.21 -3.55
C LEU A 71 -7.94 12.46 -4.12
N ASN A 72 -6.82 12.89 -3.53
CA ASN A 72 -6.03 13.99 -4.08
C ASN A 72 -5.44 13.61 -5.45
N LEU A 73 -4.89 12.40 -5.58
CA LEU A 73 -4.39 11.89 -6.86
C LEU A 73 -5.52 11.74 -7.90
N ALA A 74 -6.67 11.18 -7.51
CA ALA A 74 -7.85 11.08 -8.36
C ALA A 74 -8.35 12.45 -8.87
N LYS A 75 -8.48 13.43 -7.97
CA LYS A 75 -8.90 14.81 -8.32
C LYS A 75 -7.94 15.49 -9.30
N ARG A 76 -6.66 15.08 -9.32
CA ARG A 76 -5.63 15.59 -10.23
C ARG A 76 -5.57 14.85 -11.58
N GLY A 77 -6.46 13.88 -11.81
CA GLY A 77 -6.46 13.01 -12.98
C GLY A 77 -5.27 12.06 -13.03
N TYR A 78 -4.61 11.80 -11.89
CA TYR A 78 -3.37 11.02 -11.85
C TYR A 78 -3.59 9.57 -12.30
N TYR A 79 -4.78 9.02 -12.05
CA TYR A 79 -5.12 7.64 -12.39
C TYR A 79 -5.67 7.47 -13.80
N ASP A 80 -5.96 8.57 -14.51
CA ASP A 80 -6.64 8.52 -15.79
C ASP A 80 -5.72 7.92 -16.86
N GLY A 81 -6.22 6.91 -17.56
CA GLY A 81 -5.48 6.16 -18.57
C GLY A 81 -4.50 5.11 -18.03
N ILE A 82 -4.31 4.99 -16.72
CA ILE A 82 -3.40 4.01 -16.11
C ILE A 82 -4.01 2.61 -16.18
N ALA A 83 -3.22 1.64 -16.67
CA ALA A 83 -3.60 0.24 -16.67
C ALA A 83 -3.50 -0.42 -15.29
N PHE A 84 -4.35 -1.43 -15.08
CA PHE A 84 -4.10 -2.46 -14.07
C PHE A 84 -2.90 -3.29 -14.53
N HIS A 85 -1.71 -2.97 -14.04
CA HIS A 85 -0.48 -3.56 -14.54
C HIS A 85 -0.29 -5.02 -14.09
N ARG A 86 -0.89 -5.42 -12.96
CA ARG A 86 -0.76 -6.79 -12.42
C ARG A 86 -2.11 -7.32 -11.95
N VAL A 87 -2.60 -8.39 -12.57
CA VAL A 87 -3.90 -8.98 -12.25
C VAL A 87 -3.74 -10.48 -12.06
N ILE A 88 -3.92 -10.95 -10.82
CA ILE A 88 -3.87 -12.38 -10.48
C ILE A 88 -5.30 -12.91 -10.33
N PRO A 89 -5.74 -13.83 -11.21
CA PRO A 89 -7.06 -14.47 -11.08
C PRO A 89 -7.24 -15.09 -9.69
N ASN A 90 -8.43 -14.93 -9.12
CA ASN A 90 -8.76 -15.43 -7.77
C ASN A 90 -7.83 -14.88 -6.66
N PHE A 91 -7.23 -13.72 -6.88
CA PHE A 91 -6.50 -13.01 -5.85
C PHE A 91 -6.81 -11.51 -5.85
N MET A 92 -6.32 -10.74 -6.83
CA MET A 92 -6.51 -9.29 -6.88
C MET A 92 -6.19 -8.67 -8.25
N VAL A 93 -6.67 -7.45 -8.46
CA VAL A 93 -6.24 -6.52 -9.52
C VAL A 93 -5.43 -5.39 -8.90
N GLN A 94 -4.24 -5.09 -9.42
CA GLN A 94 -3.36 -4.03 -8.94
C GLN A 94 -3.15 -2.96 -10.02
N GLY A 95 -3.29 -1.70 -9.61
CA GLY A 95 -3.18 -0.52 -10.47
C GLY A 95 -2.48 0.64 -9.76
N GLY A 96 -2.58 1.84 -10.35
CA GLY A 96 -2.05 3.07 -9.75
C GLY A 96 -0.55 3.32 -9.96
N ASP A 97 0.08 2.63 -10.91
CA ASP A 97 1.45 2.92 -11.36
C ASP A 97 1.42 3.63 -12.73
N PRO A 98 1.79 4.93 -12.84
CA PRO A 98 1.80 5.65 -14.11
C PRO A 98 2.74 5.07 -15.17
N THR A 99 3.79 4.37 -14.74
CA THR A 99 4.73 3.70 -15.66
C THR A 99 4.22 2.33 -16.11
N GLU A 100 3.21 1.80 -15.42
CA GLU A 100 2.65 0.45 -15.62
C GLU A 100 3.69 -0.68 -15.50
N THR A 101 4.82 -0.43 -14.83
CA THR A 101 5.92 -1.41 -14.64
C THR A 101 5.80 -2.20 -13.33
N GLY A 102 4.95 -1.73 -12.41
CA GLY A 102 4.87 -2.17 -11.02
C GLY A 102 5.86 -1.47 -10.08
N ARG A 103 6.70 -0.56 -10.58
CA ARG A 103 7.77 0.10 -9.80
C ARG A 103 7.61 1.61 -9.68
N GLY A 104 6.69 2.21 -10.43
CA GLY A 104 6.46 3.64 -10.38
C GLY A 104 5.59 4.06 -9.19
N GLY A 105 5.40 5.37 -9.05
CA GLY A 105 4.68 5.97 -7.95
C GLY A 105 4.67 7.50 -8.07
N PRO A 106 4.09 8.20 -7.07
CA PRO A 106 3.80 9.63 -7.17
C PRO A 106 5.00 10.52 -6.80
N GLY A 107 6.20 9.94 -6.67
CA GLY A 107 7.41 10.63 -6.23
C GLY A 107 7.56 10.79 -4.72
N TYR A 108 6.62 10.26 -3.92
CA TYR A 108 6.66 10.29 -2.45
C TYR A 108 6.16 8.98 -1.84
N ARG A 109 6.37 8.84 -0.53
CA ARG A 109 5.89 7.72 0.29
C ARG A 109 5.24 8.19 1.59
N PHE A 110 4.37 7.38 2.18
CA PHE A 110 3.77 7.64 3.48
C PHE A 110 3.50 6.36 4.29
N GLY A 111 3.25 6.56 5.59
CA GLY A 111 3.03 5.52 6.60
C GLY A 111 1.79 4.64 6.37
N ASP A 112 1.77 3.47 7.01
CA ASP A 112 0.60 2.58 7.04
C ASP A 112 -0.48 3.06 8.02
N GLU A 113 -1.73 2.67 7.77
CA GLU A 113 -2.90 2.92 8.64
C GLU A 113 -3.60 1.60 8.94
N ILE A 114 -2.92 0.74 9.70
CA ILE A 114 -3.45 -0.57 10.09
C ILE A 114 -4.37 -0.41 11.30
N VAL A 115 -5.63 -0.80 11.15
CA VAL A 115 -6.63 -0.85 12.23
C VAL A 115 -7.25 -2.25 12.30
N ALA A 116 -7.57 -2.72 13.51
CA ALA A 116 -7.99 -4.10 13.74
C ALA A 116 -9.32 -4.47 13.06
N GLU A 117 -10.18 -3.47 12.83
CA GLU A 117 -11.51 -3.63 12.22
C GLU A 117 -11.46 -3.75 10.69
N LEU A 118 -10.35 -3.37 10.04
CA LEU A 118 -10.23 -3.41 8.59
C LEU A 118 -9.34 -4.59 8.17
N LYS A 119 -9.97 -5.57 7.52
CA LYS A 119 -9.36 -6.83 7.10
C LYS A 119 -9.69 -7.16 5.65
N HIS A 120 -8.93 -8.08 5.07
CA HIS A 120 -9.20 -8.62 3.74
C HIS A 120 -10.11 -9.86 3.85
N ASP A 121 -11.28 -9.70 4.47
CA ASP A 121 -12.20 -10.80 4.82
C ASP A 121 -13.22 -11.13 3.72
N LYS A 122 -13.28 -10.32 2.66
CA LYS A 122 -14.22 -10.48 1.54
C LYS A 122 -13.62 -9.99 0.21
N PRO A 123 -14.26 -10.32 -0.93
CA PRO A 123 -13.95 -9.67 -2.21
C PRO A 123 -14.15 -8.16 -2.17
N GLY A 124 -13.43 -7.44 -3.03
CA GLY A 124 -13.63 -6.03 -3.25
C GLY A 124 -12.99 -5.12 -2.21
N MET A 125 -12.00 -5.60 -1.45
CA MET A 125 -11.28 -4.75 -0.51
C MET A 125 -10.23 -3.92 -1.25
N PHE A 126 -10.29 -2.60 -1.08
CA PHE A 126 -9.28 -1.66 -1.57
C PHE A 126 -8.15 -1.56 -0.55
N SER A 127 -6.93 -1.80 -1.01
CA SER A 127 -5.76 -1.77 -0.15
C SER A 127 -4.54 -1.19 -0.87
N MET A 128 -3.64 -0.55 -0.12
CA MET A 128 -2.40 -0.01 -0.67
C MET A 128 -1.41 -1.13 -1.00
N ALA A 129 -0.85 -1.08 -2.21
CA ALA A 129 0.34 -1.85 -2.51
C ALA A 129 1.57 -1.15 -1.92
N ASN A 130 2.46 -1.93 -1.30
CA ASN A 130 3.67 -1.41 -0.67
C ASN A 130 4.85 -2.39 -0.88
N ALA A 131 6.07 -1.93 -0.60
CA ALA A 131 7.31 -2.69 -0.64
C ALA A 131 7.87 -2.96 0.78
N GLY A 132 6.99 -2.95 1.79
CA GLY A 132 7.33 -2.98 3.20
C GLY A 132 6.74 -1.81 3.98
N PRO A 133 6.90 -1.79 5.32
CA PRO A 133 6.30 -0.77 6.18
C PRO A 133 6.64 0.66 5.74
N GLY A 134 5.64 1.53 5.72
CA GLY A 134 5.80 2.96 5.43
C GLY A 134 6.16 3.31 3.99
N THR A 135 5.87 2.42 3.04
CA THR A 135 6.18 2.63 1.61
C THR A 135 4.95 2.81 0.73
N ASN A 136 3.81 3.21 1.30
CA ASN A 136 2.61 3.51 0.53
C ASN A 136 2.85 4.69 -0.41
N GLY A 137 2.26 4.64 -1.60
CA GLY A 137 2.38 5.68 -2.63
C GLY A 137 1.07 5.85 -3.39
N SER A 138 1.07 5.61 -4.71
CA SER A 138 -0.13 5.69 -5.54
C SER A 138 -0.71 4.33 -5.91
N GLN A 139 0.08 3.25 -5.78
CA GLN A 139 -0.35 1.92 -6.17
C GLN A 139 -1.32 1.31 -5.15
N PHE A 140 -2.37 0.70 -5.66
CA PHE A 140 -3.40 0.04 -4.87
C PHE A 140 -3.81 -1.26 -5.54
N PHE A 141 -4.50 -2.12 -4.80
CA PHE A 141 -5.16 -3.30 -5.35
C PHE A 141 -6.58 -3.46 -4.82
N ILE A 142 -7.39 -4.20 -5.58
CA ILE A 142 -8.76 -4.59 -5.23
C ILE A 142 -8.81 -6.13 -5.21
N THR A 143 -9.29 -6.72 -4.12
CA THR A 143 -9.32 -8.18 -3.99
C THR A 143 -10.43 -8.84 -4.82
N HIS A 144 -10.15 -10.03 -5.37
CA HIS A 144 -11.15 -10.91 -5.98
C HIS A 144 -11.83 -11.82 -4.95
N VAL A 145 -11.10 -12.17 -3.89
CA VAL A 145 -11.49 -13.14 -2.85
C VAL A 145 -11.00 -12.65 -1.49
N PRO A 146 -11.41 -13.27 -0.36
CA PRO A 146 -10.77 -13.03 0.93
C PRO A 146 -9.26 -13.35 0.89
N THR A 147 -8.43 -12.50 1.47
CA THR A 147 -6.97 -12.62 1.47
C THR A 147 -6.36 -12.33 2.86
N PRO A 148 -6.71 -13.10 3.91
CA PRO A 148 -6.34 -12.79 5.30
C PRO A 148 -4.83 -12.76 5.56
N TRP A 149 -4.00 -13.38 4.71
CA TRP A 149 -2.54 -13.33 4.82
C TRP A 149 -1.93 -11.93 4.55
N LEU A 150 -2.74 -11.00 4.04
CA LEU A 150 -2.41 -9.59 3.82
C LEU A 150 -2.76 -8.69 5.01
N ASP A 151 -3.53 -9.19 5.98
CA ASP A 151 -3.94 -8.43 7.16
C ASP A 151 -2.71 -7.98 7.96
N GLY A 152 -2.73 -6.73 8.42
CA GLY A 152 -1.62 -6.11 9.14
C GLY A 152 -0.39 -5.74 8.30
N LYS A 153 -0.41 -6.03 6.99
CA LYS A 153 0.70 -5.73 6.06
C LYS A 153 0.37 -4.66 5.04
N HIS A 154 -0.91 -4.53 4.69
CA HIS A 154 -1.41 -3.57 3.72
C HIS A 154 -2.53 -2.76 4.34
N THR A 155 -2.46 -1.43 4.15
CA THR A 155 -3.52 -0.52 4.60
C THR A 155 -4.78 -0.75 3.77
N VAL A 156 -5.81 -1.30 4.40
CA VAL A 156 -7.17 -1.39 3.84
C VAL A 156 -7.81 -0.02 3.99
N PHE A 157 -8.27 0.57 2.89
CA PHE A 157 -8.80 1.95 2.89
C PHE A 157 -10.16 2.08 2.18
N GLY A 158 -10.75 0.99 1.72
CA GLY A 158 -12.10 1.02 1.16
C GLY A 158 -12.64 -0.34 0.77
N THR A 159 -13.86 -0.35 0.24
CA THR A 159 -14.54 -1.55 -0.26
C THR A 159 -15.41 -1.24 -1.47
N VAL A 160 -15.45 -2.17 -2.43
CA VAL A 160 -16.38 -2.16 -3.55
C VAL A 160 -17.80 -2.32 -3.01
N THR A 161 -18.69 -1.43 -3.42
CA THR A 161 -20.12 -1.49 -3.10
C THR A 161 -20.94 -2.00 -4.28
N LYS A 162 -20.51 -1.73 -5.52
CA LYS A 162 -21.07 -2.32 -6.75
C LYS A 162 -19.99 -2.50 -7.81
N GLY A 163 -20.20 -3.46 -8.71
CA GLY A 163 -19.28 -3.72 -9.82
C GLY A 163 -18.14 -4.69 -9.47
N GLN A 164 -18.31 -5.59 -8.50
CA GLN A 164 -17.34 -6.65 -8.25
C GLN A 164 -17.16 -7.58 -9.47
N ASP A 165 -18.22 -7.78 -10.26
CA ASP A 165 -18.13 -8.52 -11.52
C ASP A 165 -17.26 -7.78 -12.56
N VAL A 166 -17.26 -6.44 -12.55
CA VAL A 166 -16.34 -5.62 -13.36
C VAL A 166 -14.92 -5.82 -12.88
N VAL A 167 -14.66 -5.77 -11.56
CA VAL A 167 -13.33 -6.07 -10.98
C VAL A 167 -12.83 -7.43 -11.47
N ASN A 168 -13.68 -8.46 -11.39
CA ASN A 168 -13.33 -9.83 -11.79
C ASN A 168 -13.10 -9.99 -13.32
N LYS A 169 -13.59 -9.06 -14.15
CA LYS A 169 -13.41 -9.06 -15.62
C LYS A 169 -12.14 -8.32 -16.07
N ILE A 170 -11.53 -7.53 -15.20
CA ILE A 170 -10.32 -6.76 -15.51
C ILE A 170 -9.19 -7.72 -15.87
N VAL A 171 -8.45 -7.40 -16.94
CA VAL A 171 -7.23 -8.10 -17.33
C VAL A 171 -6.01 -7.19 -17.17
N GLY A 172 -4.89 -7.79 -16.77
CA GLY A 172 -3.67 -7.06 -16.48
C GLY A 172 -2.79 -6.81 -17.69
N LYS A 173 -1.92 -5.79 -17.62
CA LYS A 173 -0.88 -5.52 -18.63
C LYS A 173 0.21 -6.58 -18.63
N LEU A 174 0.75 -6.93 -17.46
CA LEU A 174 1.81 -7.92 -17.34
C LEU A 174 1.25 -9.33 -17.49
N GLN A 175 1.92 -10.12 -18.33
CA GLN A 175 1.62 -11.52 -18.55
C GLN A 175 1.77 -12.33 -17.27
N GLN A 176 0.71 -13.02 -16.90
CA GLN A 176 0.77 -14.12 -15.95
C GLN A 176 0.86 -15.44 -16.69
N PRO A 177 1.33 -16.52 -16.06
CA PRO A 177 1.26 -17.86 -16.65
C PRO A 177 -0.17 -18.13 -17.16
N GLY A 178 -0.31 -18.40 -18.46
CA GLY A 178 -1.60 -18.63 -19.12
C GLY A 178 -2.36 -17.39 -19.63
N TRP A 179 -1.75 -16.20 -19.59
CA TRP A 179 -2.37 -14.96 -20.09
C TRP A 179 -2.53 -14.95 -21.62
N LYS A 180 -3.66 -14.42 -22.09
CA LYS A 180 -4.10 -14.42 -23.52
C LYS A 180 -4.34 -13.02 -24.10
N GLY A 181 -3.86 -11.96 -23.46
CA GLY A 181 -4.06 -10.57 -23.91
C GLY A 181 -3.07 -10.11 -24.98
N ASP A 182 -3.13 -8.84 -25.34
CA ASP A 182 -2.26 -8.16 -26.32
C ASP A 182 -1.16 -7.28 -25.69
N GLY A 183 -1.25 -7.03 -24.39
CA GLY A 183 -0.19 -6.42 -23.57
C GLY A 183 -0.53 -5.01 -23.14
N THR A 184 -1.77 -4.56 -23.34
CA THR A 184 -2.18 -3.20 -22.98
C THR A 184 -2.77 -3.11 -21.57
N GLY A 185 -3.37 -4.19 -21.07
CA GLY A 185 -4.14 -4.20 -19.82
C GLY A 185 -5.40 -3.33 -19.89
N ASP A 186 -6.35 -3.59 -18.98
CA ASP A 186 -7.51 -2.72 -18.80
C ASP A 186 -7.15 -1.47 -18.01
N LYS A 187 -7.86 -0.37 -18.28
CA LYS A 187 -7.48 0.98 -17.84
C LYS A 187 -8.56 1.64 -17.02
N ILE A 188 -8.10 2.41 -16.03
CA ILE A 188 -8.92 3.39 -15.34
C ILE A 188 -9.12 4.56 -16.31
N GLN A 189 -10.36 4.91 -16.60
CA GLN A 189 -10.70 6.05 -17.45
C GLN A 189 -10.84 7.32 -16.62
N GLN A 190 -11.49 7.21 -15.46
CA GLN A 190 -11.74 8.33 -14.55
C GLN A 190 -12.11 7.80 -13.16
N ILE A 191 -11.84 8.59 -12.13
CA ILE A 191 -12.40 8.39 -10.79
C ILE A 191 -13.21 9.64 -10.40
N GLU A 192 -14.51 9.46 -10.21
CA GLU A 192 -15.43 10.49 -9.73
C GLU A 192 -15.59 10.37 -8.20
N ILE A 193 -15.45 11.50 -7.50
CA ILE A 193 -15.67 11.59 -6.05
C ILE A 193 -17.12 12.02 -5.84
N LEU A 194 -17.92 11.19 -5.17
CA LEU A 194 -19.38 11.37 -5.07
C LEU A 194 -19.80 12.15 -3.82
N ASP A 195 -19.04 12.05 -2.73
CA ASP A 195 -19.29 12.76 -1.48
C ASP A 195 -18.23 13.87 -1.26
N SER A 196 -18.54 14.87 -0.42
CA SER A 196 -17.57 15.94 -0.13
C SER A 196 -16.35 15.40 0.60
N ALA A 197 -15.16 15.72 0.06
CA ALA A 197 -13.86 15.41 0.67
C ALA A 197 -13.28 16.59 1.47
N ASP A 198 -14.03 17.68 1.66
CA ASP A 198 -13.47 18.95 2.17
C ASP A 198 -12.98 18.84 3.62
N ALA A 199 -13.73 18.17 4.49
CA ALA A 199 -13.32 17.95 5.88
C ALA A 199 -12.04 17.11 5.95
N LEU A 200 -11.95 16.06 5.13
CA LEU A 200 -10.77 15.21 5.03
C LEU A 200 -9.56 15.99 4.52
N PHE A 201 -9.72 16.74 3.42
CA PHE A 201 -8.64 17.53 2.83
C PHE A 201 -8.18 18.66 3.74
N LYS A 202 -9.09 19.28 4.49
CA LYS A 202 -8.73 20.24 5.53
C LYS A 202 -7.92 19.59 6.65
N ALA A 203 -8.33 18.41 7.12
CA ALA A 203 -7.61 17.68 8.16
C ALA A 203 -6.21 17.22 7.70
N GLN A 204 -6.05 16.89 6.41
CA GLN A 204 -4.78 16.42 5.83
C GLN A 204 -4.04 17.49 5.01
N ALA A 205 -4.39 18.77 5.18
CA ALA A 205 -3.95 19.85 4.31
C ALA A 205 -2.42 20.00 4.24
N ALA A 206 -1.73 19.81 5.36
CA ALA A 206 -0.27 19.89 5.41
C ALA A 206 0.39 18.82 4.51
N LYS A 207 -0.06 17.57 4.59
CA LYS A 207 0.45 16.48 3.76
C LYS A 207 0.05 16.60 2.30
N ILE A 208 -1.19 17.00 2.02
CA ILE A 208 -1.64 17.27 0.66
C ILE A 208 -0.79 18.36 0.01
N LYS A 209 -0.47 19.44 0.75
CA LYS A 209 0.40 20.50 0.26
C LYS A 209 1.80 19.96 -0.09
N GLU A 210 2.43 19.23 0.83
CA GLU A 210 3.74 18.60 0.62
C GLU A 210 3.75 17.71 -0.64
N TRP A 211 2.76 16.83 -0.79
CA TRP A 211 2.64 15.94 -1.96
C TRP A 211 2.39 16.71 -3.25
N ASN A 212 1.56 17.75 -3.21
CA ASN A 212 1.28 18.55 -4.39
C ASN A 212 2.52 19.30 -4.91
N GLU A 213 3.39 19.78 -4.03
CA GLU A 213 4.66 20.40 -4.44
C GLU A 213 5.57 19.41 -5.19
N ILE A 214 5.57 18.14 -4.80
CA ILE A 214 6.32 17.07 -5.49
C ILE A 214 5.68 16.76 -6.85
N LEU A 215 4.36 16.57 -6.88
CA LEU A 215 3.62 16.26 -8.10
C LEU A 215 3.68 17.40 -9.14
N ASP A 216 3.72 18.65 -8.70
CA ASP A 216 3.80 19.82 -9.58
C ASP A 216 5.18 20.00 -10.21
N LYS A 217 6.25 19.56 -9.52
CA LYS A 217 7.60 19.54 -10.09
C LYS A 217 7.70 18.49 -11.20
N ALA A 218 7.19 17.28 -10.95
CA ALA A 218 7.23 16.19 -11.91
C ALA A 218 6.44 16.47 -13.21
N LYS A 219 5.42 17.35 -13.19
CA LYS A 219 4.69 17.75 -14.41
C LYS A 219 5.44 18.75 -15.30
N LYS A 220 6.48 19.40 -14.78
CA LYS A 220 7.25 20.43 -15.51
C LYS A 220 8.47 19.86 -16.24
N GLU A 221 8.82 18.61 -15.94
CA GLU A 221 9.90 17.84 -16.56
C GLU A 221 9.36 17.01 -17.74
#